data_AF-A0A3N5S5G3-F1
#
_entry.id   AF-A0A3N5S5G3-F1
#
_cell.length_a   1.000
_cell.length_b   1.000
_cell.length_c   1.000
_cell.angle_alpha   90.00
_cell.angle_beta   90.00
_cell.angle_gamma   90.00
#
_symmetry.space_group_name_H-M   'P 1'
#
loop_
_entity.id
_entity.type
_entity.pdbx_description
1 polymer ?
#
loop_
_entity_poly.entity_id
_entity_poly.type
_entity_poly.pdbx_seq_one_letter_code
_entity_poly.pdbx_strand_id
1 'polypeptide(L)' 'NEKRDEYGSPRLQQLIINSHQLNAQEIVERIIDDVSTFQGAAPPHDDMTMLVMKRVS' A
#
# COMPACT_ATOMS: atom_id res chain seq x y z
N ASN A 1 -5.62 10.59 5.87
CA ASN A 1 -4.67 11.61 6.35
C ASN A 1 -5.45 12.74 7.05
N GLU A 2 -4.80 13.71 7.68
CA GLU A 2 -5.48 14.83 8.39
C GLU A 2 -6.34 15.73 7.49
N LYS A 3 -6.05 15.71 6.18
CA LYS A 3 -6.79 16.46 5.15
C LYS A 3 -8.03 15.70 4.63
N ARG A 4 -8.27 14.48 5.13
CA ARG A 4 -9.30 13.55 4.66
C ARG A 4 -9.15 13.17 3.17
N ASP A 5 -7.92 13.22 2.64
CA ASP A 5 -7.66 12.67 1.32
C ASP A 5 -7.69 11.13 1.39
N GLU A 6 -8.14 10.52 0.31
CA GLU A 6 -8.07 9.09 0.10
C GLU A 6 -6.68 8.69 -0.42
N TYR A 7 -6.20 7.51 -0.02
CA TYR A 7 -4.92 6.98 -0.50
C TYR A 7 -4.91 6.80 -2.03
N GLY A 8 -6.02 6.26 -2.54
CA GLY A 8 -6.34 6.19 -3.97
C GLY A 8 -5.53 5.17 -4.77
N SER A 9 -6.15 4.66 -5.85
CA SER A 9 -5.53 3.71 -6.77
C SER A 9 -4.25 4.20 -7.46
N PRO A 10 -4.10 5.49 -7.85
CA PRO A 10 -2.88 5.95 -8.56
C PRO A 10 -1.60 5.78 -7.73
N ARG A 11 -1.66 6.05 -6.42
CA ARG A 11 -0.51 5.87 -5.51
C ARG A 11 -0.16 4.39 -5.36
N LEU A 12 -1.17 3.54 -5.19
CA LEU A 12 -0.98 2.08 -5.12
C LEU A 12 -0.33 1.52 -6.39
N GLN A 13 -0.81 1.95 -7.56
CA GLN A 13 -0.25 1.53 -8.85
C GLN A 13 1.23 1.90 -8.98
N GLN A 14 1.58 3.15 -8.66
CA GLN A 14 2.97 3.61 -8.73
C GLN A 14 3.86 2.83 -7.75
N LEU A 15 3.35 2.54 -6.54
CA LEU A 15 4.07 1.76 -5.56
C LEU A 15 4.32 0.32 -6.05
N ILE A 16 3.33 -0.33 -6.65
CA ILE A 16 3.46 -1.68 -7.21
C ILE A 16 4.50 -1.69 -8.34
N ILE A 17 4.45 -0.71 -9.26
CA ILE A 17 5.42 -0.58 -10.36
C ILE A 17 6.83 -0.44 -9.80
N ASN A 18 7.03 0.44 -8.82
CA ASN A 18 8.34 0.68 -8.22
C ASN A 18 8.84 -0.51 -7.39
N SER A 19 7.93 -1.37 -6.95
CA SER A 19 8.23 -2.55 -6.12
C SER A 19 8.35 -3.84 -6.93
N HIS A 20 8.36 -3.80 -8.27
CA HIS A 20 8.30 -4.98 -9.13
C HIS A 20 9.39 -6.05 -8.88
N GLN A 21 10.53 -5.65 -8.34
CA GLN A 21 11.68 -6.52 -8.05
C GLN A 21 11.49 -7.30 -6.74
N LEU A 22 10.67 -6.79 -5.83
CA LEU A 22 10.40 -7.35 -4.52
C LEU A 22 9.51 -8.59 -4.62
N ASN A 23 9.69 -9.55 -3.73
CA ASN A 23 8.80 -10.72 -3.64
C ASN A 23 7.40 -10.31 -3.14
N ALA A 24 6.43 -11.23 -3.20
CA ALA A 24 5.04 -10.92 -2.84
C ALA A 24 4.89 -10.44 -1.39
N GLN A 25 5.64 -11.01 -0.45
CA GLN A 25 5.61 -10.63 0.96
C GLN A 25 6.16 -9.21 1.17
N GLU A 26 7.29 -8.90 0.54
CA GLU A 26 7.90 -7.57 0.59
C GLU A 26 6.99 -6.50 -0.05
N ILE A 27 6.22 -6.86 -1.09
CA ILE A 27 5.21 -5.97 -1.67
C ILE A 27 4.09 -5.68 -0.67
N VAL A 28 3.60 -6.69 0.06
CA VAL A 28 2.58 -6.50 1.12
C VAL A 28 3.08 -5.53 2.18
N GLU A 29 4.28 -5.78 2.70
CA GLU A 29 4.92 -4.91 3.71
C GLU A 29 5.06 -3.48 3.21
N ARG A 30 5.50 -3.31 1.95
CA ARG A 30 5.67 -1.99 1.35
C ARG A 30 4.36 -1.23 1.22
N ILE A 31 3.26 -1.90 0.89
CA ILE A 31 1.93 -1.29 0.82
C ILE A 31 1.45 -0.89 2.22
N ILE A 32 1.61 -1.78 3.21
CA ILE A 32 1.22 -1.49 4.60
C ILE A 32 1.95 -0.23 5.10
N ASP A 33 3.27 -0.14 4.88
CA ASP A 33 4.07 0.99 5.31
C ASP A 33 3.66 2.29 4.62
N ASP A 34 3.38 2.25 3.32
CA ASP A 34 3.01 3.44 2.56
C ASP A 34 1.61 3.95 2.92
N VAL A 35 0.65 3.05 3.13
CA VAL A 35 -0.70 3.38 3.61
C VAL A 35 -0.62 3.96 5.03
N SER A 36 0.13 3.33 5.93
CA SER A 36 0.32 3.81 7.30
C SER A 36 1.00 5.19 7.33
N THR A 37 2.02 5.39 6.49
CA THR A 37 2.70 6.69 6.33
C THR A 37 1.76 7.76 5.78
N PHE A 38 0.93 7.42 4.79
CA PHE A 38 -0.06 8.34 4.24
C PHE A 38 -1.14 8.70 5.27
N GLN A 39 -1.59 7.73 6.04
CA GLN A 39 -2.59 7.92 7.08
C GLN A 39 -2.12 8.92 8.14
N GLY A 40 -0.84 8.86 8.54
CA GLY A 40 -0.25 9.73 9.56
C GLY A 40 -0.91 9.51 10.92
N ALA A 41 -1.23 10.59 11.62
CA ALA A 41 -1.90 10.52 12.93
C ALA A 41 -3.43 10.33 12.85
N ALA A 42 -4.01 10.32 11.63
CA ALA A 42 -5.44 10.11 11.48
C ALA A 42 -5.80 8.66 11.88
N PRO A 43 -6.93 8.41 12.56
CA PRO A 43 -7.37 7.06 12.86
C PRO A 43 -7.65 6.28 11.55
N PRO A 44 -7.47 4.94 11.55
CA PRO A 44 -7.88 4.14 10.41
C PRO A 44 -9.37 4.35 10.15
N HIS A 45 -9.74 4.47 8.87
CA HIS A 45 -11.15 4.63 8.51
C HIS A 45 -11.92 3.30 8.61
N ASP A 46 -11.24 2.17 8.41
CA ASP A 46 -11.78 0.80 8.41
C ASP A 46 -10.62 -0.24 8.53
N ASP A 47 -10.94 -1.53 8.67
CA ASP A 47 -9.97 -2.63 8.65
C ASP A 47 -9.39 -2.85 7.23
N MET A 48 -8.09 -3.16 7.14
CA MET A 48 -7.41 -3.43 5.86
C MET A 48 -7.17 -4.94 5.65
N THR A 49 -7.67 -5.48 4.54
CA THR A 49 -7.40 -6.85 4.07
C THR A 49 -6.77 -6.84 2.69
N MET A 50 -5.74 -7.66 2.45
CA MET A 50 -4.97 -7.65 1.21
C MET A 50 -4.51 -9.05 0.78
N LEU A 51 -4.48 -9.29 -0.54
CA LEU A 51 -3.86 -10.47 -1.16
C LEU A 51 -2.95 -10.00 -2.30
N VAL A 52 -1.69 -10.42 -2.28
CA VAL A 52 -0.72 -10.15 -3.35
C VAL A 52 -0.32 -11.46 -4.01
N MET A 53 -0.46 -11.51 -5.34
CA MET A 53 0.03 -12.61 -6.17
C MET A 53 1.08 -12.07 -7.13
N LYS A 54 2.31 -12.57 -7.01
CA LYS A 54 3.40 -12.26 -7.92
C LYS A 54 3.75 -13.49 -8.75
N ARG A 55 3.70 -13.36 -10.07
CA ARG A 55 4.26 -14.37 -10.97
C ARG A 55 5.79 -14.33 -10.85
N VAL A 56 6.39 -15.44 -10.46
CA VAL A 56 7.83 -15.69 -10.58
C VAL A 56 8.10 -16.36 -11.91
N SER A 57 9.03 -15.82 -12.70
CA SER A 57 9.46 -16.36 -14.00
C SER A 57 10.96 -16.50 -14.01
#